data_AF-A0A962EU68-F1
#
_entry.id   AF-A0A962EU68-F1
#
_cell.length_a   1.000
_cell.length_b   1.000
_cell.length_c   1.000
_cell.angle_alpha   90.00
_cell.angle_beta   90.00
_cell.angle_gamma   90.00
#
_symmetry.space_group_name_H-M   'P 1'
#
loop_
_entity.id
_entity.type
_entity.pdbx_description
1 polymer ?
#
loop_
_entity_poly.entity_id
_entity_poly.type
_entity_poly.pdbx_seq_one_letter_code
_entity_poly.pdbx_strand_id
1 'polypeptide(L)'
;MTQKKSKPAVTKAPQAKTIRTGAAGKATAAEADWIDAELQDSFDEELELEIDDQRAPFDMIGLSAARKKSEIDRRTYFRELFRMQTELIKLQDWVQHKKLKVVVLFEGRDAAGKGGVIKRITQRLNPRACRVVALPAPTEREKSQWYFQRYVPHLPAAGEIVLFDRSWYNRAGVERVMEFAGPDQVEEFFHDVPEFERMLARSGTKLIKYWFSIT
;
A
#
# COMPACT_ATOMS: atom_id res chain seq x y z
N MET A 1 -53.64 54.15 4.57
CA MET A 1 -53.06 52.82 4.90
C MET A 1 -53.20 51.94 3.67
N THR A 2 -52.16 51.88 2.84
CA THR A 2 -52.22 51.18 1.54
C THR A 2 -51.04 50.22 1.47
N GLN A 3 -51.29 48.95 1.77
CA GLN A 3 -50.27 47.89 1.77
C GLN A 3 -49.91 47.49 0.34
N LYS A 4 -48.67 47.75 -0.07
CA LYS A 4 -48.05 47.17 -1.28
C LYS A 4 -47.78 45.68 -1.03
N LYS A 5 -48.51 44.81 -1.72
CA LYS A 5 -48.22 43.36 -1.78
C LYS A 5 -46.94 43.15 -2.60
N SER A 6 -45.91 42.57 -1.98
CA SER A 6 -44.67 42.13 -2.62
C SER A 6 -44.91 40.83 -3.41
N LYS A 7 -44.41 40.77 -4.65
CA LYS A 7 -44.36 39.55 -5.45
C LYS A 7 -43.19 38.65 -4.99
N PRO A 8 -43.34 37.32 -4.95
CA PRO A 8 -42.22 36.44 -4.61
C PRO A 8 -41.25 36.31 -5.80
N ALA A 9 -39.96 36.38 -5.50
CA ALA A 9 -38.88 36.19 -6.46
C ALA A 9 -38.79 34.71 -6.86
N VAL A 10 -38.92 34.41 -8.15
CA VAL A 10 -38.65 33.09 -8.72
C VAL A 10 -37.14 32.93 -8.84
N THR A 11 -36.53 32.21 -7.90
CA THR A 11 -35.13 31.80 -7.96
C THR A 11 -34.95 30.74 -9.05
N LYS A 12 -34.24 31.10 -10.13
CA LYS A 12 -33.80 30.15 -11.15
C LYS A 12 -32.79 29.17 -10.55
N ALA A 13 -33.07 27.87 -10.65
CA ALA A 13 -32.14 26.80 -10.31
C ALA A 13 -30.86 26.90 -11.18
N PRO A 14 -29.67 26.62 -10.63
CA PRO A 14 -28.44 26.62 -11.40
C PRO A 14 -28.45 25.44 -12.38
N GLN A 15 -28.17 25.74 -13.65
CA GLN A 15 -28.04 24.74 -14.71
C GLN A 15 -26.92 23.74 -14.36
N ALA A 16 -27.25 22.45 -14.40
CA ALA A 16 -26.28 21.38 -14.24
C ALA A 16 -25.22 21.47 -15.35
N LYS A 17 -23.96 21.71 -14.98
CA LYS A 17 -22.82 21.62 -15.90
C LYS A 17 -22.63 20.15 -16.27
N THR A 18 -22.92 19.83 -17.53
CA THR A 18 -22.59 18.56 -18.19
C THR A 18 -21.10 18.26 -17.95
N ILE A 19 -20.82 17.17 -17.22
CA ILE A 19 -19.47 16.63 -17.06
C ILE A 19 -19.05 16.10 -18.43
N ARG A 20 -18.18 16.84 -19.12
CA ARG A 20 -17.49 16.34 -20.31
C ARG A 20 -16.58 15.19 -19.86
N THR A 21 -16.89 13.99 -20.32
CA THR A 21 -15.97 12.84 -20.30
C THR A 21 -14.74 13.21 -21.13
N GLY A 22 -13.65 13.55 -20.46
CA GLY A 22 -12.36 13.83 -21.08
C GLY A 22 -11.70 12.53 -21.55
N ALA A 23 -11.47 12.46 -22.87
CA ALA A 23 -10.63 11.46 -23.51
C ALA A 23 -9.21 11.47 -22.92
N ALA A 24 -8.54 10.31 -22.98
CA ALA A 24 -7.13 10.16 -22.62
C ALA A 24 -6.25 11.16 -23.42
N GLY A 25 -5.85 12.25 -22.77
CA GLY A 25 -4.97 13.27 -23.34
C GLY A 25 -3.51 12.79 -23.32
N LYS A 26 -2.80 12.98 -24.45
CA LYS A 26 -1.35 12.79 -24.54
C LYS A 26 -0.63 13.77 -23.61
N ALA A 27 0.43 13.31 -22.96
CA ALA A 27 1.28 14.14 -22.10
C ALA A 27 1.86 15.34 -22.88
N THR A 28 1.93 16.49 -22.22
CA THR A 28 2.51 17.73 -22.76
C THR A 28 4.04 17.66 -22.77
N ALA A 29 4.72 18.45 -23.63
CA ALA A 29 6.18 18.43 -23.73
C ALA A 29 6.89 18.73 -22.40
N ALA A 30 6.33 19.62 -21.58
CA ALA A 30 6.86 19.93 -20.25
C ALA A 30 6.68 18.77 -19.25
N GLU A 31 5.61 17.98 -19.37
CA GLU A 31 5.43 16.77 -18.56
C GLU A 31 6.38 15.66 -19.01
N ALA A 32 6.68 15.55 -20.31
CA ALA A 32 7.65 14.59 -20.84
C ALA A 32 9.07 14.91 -20.37
N ASP A 33 9.48 16.18 -20.43
CA ASP A 33 10.81 16.63 -19.99
C ASP A 33 11.01 16.41 -18.47
N TRP A 34 10.00 16.64 -17.65
CA TRP A 34 10.06 16.36 -16.21
C TRP A 34 10.12 14.85 -15.91
N ILE A 35 9.32 14.04 -16.62
CA ILE A 35 9.36 12.58 -16.47
C ILE A 35 10.73 12.03 -16.87
N ASP A 36 11.36 12.57 -17.91
CA ASP A 36 12.70 12.16 -18.35
C ASP A 36 13.78 12.54 -17.32
N ALA A 37 13.68 13.72 -16.71
CA ALA A 37 14.56 14.11 -15.61
C ALA A 37 14.39 13.20 -14.38
N GLU A 38 13.15 12.91 -13.99
CA GLU A 38 12.83 12.04 -12.86
C GLU A 38 13.25 10.57 -13.11
N LEU A 39 13.10 10.13 -14.37
CA LEU A 39 13.60 8.84 -14.86
C LEU A 39 15.11 8.77 -14.64
N GLN A 40 15.84 9.80 -15.06
CA GLN A 40 17.29 9.86 -14.93
C GLN A 40 17.73 9.85 -13.47
N ASP A 41 17.10 10.65 -12.60
CA ASP A 41 17.35 10.64 -11.15
C ASP A 41 17.06 9.26 -10.53
N SER A 42 15.97 8.60 -10.92
CA SER A 42 15.65 7.26 -10.38
C SER A 42 16.55 6.17 -10.93
N PHE A 43 17.06 6.31 -12.16
CA PHE A 43 18.10 5.44 -12.68
C PHE A 43 19.41 5.62 -11.89
N ASP A 44 19.79 6.86 -11.60
CA ASP A 44 20.98 7.18 -10.82
C ASP A 44 20.86 6.68 -9.38
N GLU A 45 19.71 6.89 -8.69
CA GLU A 45 19.45 6.37 -7.33
C GLU A 45 19.44 4.83 -7.29
N GLU A 46 18.86 4.17 -8.30
CA GLU A 46 18.89 2.70 -8.38
C GLU A 46 20.29 2.16 -8.68
N LEU A 47 21.06 2.86 -9.52
CA LEU A 47 22.45 2.53 -9.82
C LEU A 47 23.34 2.71 -8.57
N GLU A 48 23.15 3.78 -7.79
CA GLU A 48 23.85 3.99 -6.52
C GLU A 48 23.55 2.88 -5.52
N LEU A 49 22.28 2.47 -5.41
CA LEU A 49 21.88 1.33 -4.56
C LEU A 49 22.48 0.01 -5.04
N GLU A 50 22.54 -0.23 -6.36
CA GLU A 50 23.21 -1.40 -6.93
C GLU A 50 24.73 -1.39 -6.67
N ILE A 51 25.38 -0.23 -6.72
CA ILE A 51 26.81 -0.07 -6.44
C ILE A 51 27.11 -0.30 -4.95
N ASP A 52 26.24 0.15 -4.04
CA ASP A 52 26.43 -0.04 -2.60
C ASP A 52 26.21 -1.51 -2.18
N ASP A 53 25.24 -2.21 -2.79
CA ASP A 53 25.05 -3.67 -2.65
C ASP A 53 26.27 -4.46 -3.17
N GLN A 54 26.95 -3.98 -4.21
CA GLN A 54 28.18 -4.59 -4.75
C GLN A 54 29.40 -4.41 -3.86
N ARG A 55 29.35 -3.61 -2.78
CA ARG A 55 30.39 -3.58 -1.74
C ARG A 55 30.33 -4.77 -0.79
N ALA A 56 29.40 -5.72 -0.99
CA ALA A 56 29.45 -7.03 -0.37
C ALA A 56 30.76 -7.77 -0.73
N PRO A 57 31.32 -8.60 0.18
CA PRO A 57 32.59 -9.28 -0.06
C PRO A 57 32.62 -10.03 -1.39
N PHE A 58 33.79 -10.02 -2.04
CA PHE A 58 34.09 -10.50 -3.41
C PHE A 58 33.48 -11.87 -3.78
N ASP A 59 33.18 -12.72 -2.80
CA ASP A 59 32.57 -14.04 -2.98
C ASP A 59 31.08 -14.00 -3.41
N MET A 60 30.38 -12.87 -3.27
CA MET A 60 28.96 -12.74 -3.69
C MET A 60 28.75 -12.35 -5.16
N ILE A 61 29.81 -12.03 -5.91
CA ILE A 61 29.72 -11.56 -7.31
C ILE A 61 29.05 -12.62 -8.21
N GLY A 62 29.21 -13.92 -7.88
CA GLY A 62 28.62 -15.04 -8.62
C GLY A 62 27.08 -15.13 -8.55
N LEU A 63 26.44 -14.54 -7.53
CA LEU A 63 24.98 -14.52 -7.39
C LEU A 63 24.31 -13.43 -8.25
N SER A 64 25.05 -12.37 -8.59
CA SER A 64 24.53 -11.28 -9.43
C SER A 64 24.33 -11.71 -10.89
N ALA A 65 25.13 -12.67 -11.39
CA ALA A 65 25.02 -13.21 -12.73
C ALA A 65 23.75 -14.06 -12.94
N ALA A 66 23.11 -14.52 -11.86
CA ALA A 66 21.85 -15.27 -11.90
C ALA A 66 20.59 -14.39 -11.80
N ARG A 67 20.73 -13.05 -11.80
CA ARG A 67 19.58 -12.14 -11.84
C ARG A 67 18.88 -12.30 -13.19
N LYS A 68 17.76 -13.03 -13.20
CA LYS A 68 16.82 -13.10 -14.33
C LYS A 68 16.63 -11.68 -14.86
N LYS A 69 16.99 -11.47 -16.14
CA LYS A 69 16.76 -10.20 -16.83
C LYS A 69 15.27 -9.86 -16.68
N SER A 70 14.92 -8.66 -16.20
CA SER A 70 13.52 -8.29 -16.02
C SER A 70 12.79 -8.44 -17.35
N GLU A 71 11.62 -9.08 -17.35
CA GLU A 71 10.81 -9.22 -18.56
C GLU A 71 10.30 -7.86 -19.07
N ILE A 72 10.23 -6.87 -18.18
CA ILE A 72 9.80 -5.51 -18.48
C ILE A 72 11.02 -4.63 -18.75
N ASP A 73 10.96 -3.88 -19.85
CA ASP A 73 11.91 -2.82 -20.17
C ASP A 73 11.98 -1.76 -19.06
N ARG A 74 13.20 -1.35 -18.68
CA ARG A 74 13.44 -0.50 -17.51
C ARG A 74 12.78 0.87 -17.64
N ARG A 75 12.84 1.49 -18.82
CA ARG A 75 12.17 2.79 -19.08
C ARG A 75 10.66 2.67 -18.96
N THR A 76 10.10 1.61 -19.53
CA THR A 76 8.67 1.31 -19.43
C THR A 76 8.24 1.10 -17.98
N TYR A 77 9.01 0.33 -17.21
CA TYR A 77 8.76 0.10 -15.78
C TYR A 77 8.71 1.41 -15.00
N PHE A 78 9.73 2.26 -15.12
CA PHE A 78 9.79 3.51 -14.35
C PHE A 78 8.71 4.51 -14.74
N ARG A 79 8.41 4.64 -16.04
CA ARG A 79 7.31 5.49 -16.50
C ARG A 79 5.98 5.08 -15.86
N GLU A 80 5.68 3.78 -15.85
CA GLU A 80 4.46 3.27 -15.22
C GLU A 80 4.51 3.39 -13.68
N LEU A 81 5.68 3.19 -13.07
CA LEU A 81 5.88 3.37 -11.64
C LEU A 81 5.54 4.81 -11.21
N PHE A 82 6.07 5.82 -11.89
CA PHE A 82 5.74 7.22 -11.58
C PHE A 82 4.27 7.52 -11.77
N ARG A 83 3.67 7.05 -12.88
CA ARG A 83 2.24 7.21 -13.13
C ARG A 83 1.42 6.64 -11.97
N MET A 84 1.74 5.43 -11.51
CA MET A 84 1.05 4.79 -10.38
C MET A 84 1.31 5.50 -9.06
N GLN A 85 2.52 5.99 -8.81
CA GLN A 85 2.84 6.77 -7.61
C GLN A 85 2.06 8.09 -7.56
N THR A 86 1.87 8.77 -8.69
CA THR A 86 1.00 9.95 -8.78
C THR A 86 -0.44 9.61 -8.39
N GLU A 87 -0.97 8.48 -8.88
CA GLU A 87 -2.31 8.03 -8.49
C GLU A 87 -2.39 7.63 -7.00
N LEU A 88 -1.32 7.08 -6.43
CA LEU A 88 -1.25 6.78 -4.99
C LEU A 88 -1.29 8.04 -4.13
N ILE A 89 -0.67 9.14 -4.57
CA ILE A 89 -0.77 10.43 -3.87
C ILE A 89 -2.22 10.92 -3.87
N LYS A 90 -2.90 10.88 -5.02
CA LYS A 90 -4.33 11.24 -5.12
C LYS A 90 -5.20 10.35 -4.22
N LEU A 91 -4.91 9.05 -4.17
CA LEU A 91 -5.58 8.10 -3.29
C LEU A 91 -5.38 8.47 -1.82
N GLN A 92 -4.16 8.80 -1.41
CA GLN A 92 -3.85 9.21 -0.05
C GLN A 92 -4.64 10.46 0.34
N ASP A 93 -4.66 11.48 -0.51
CA ASP A 93 -5.41 12.71 -0.25
C ASP A 93 -6.91 12.43 -0.12
N TRP A 94 -7.44 11.54 -0.97
CA TRP A 94 -8.82 11.09 -0.87
C TRP A 94 -9.11 10.34 0.44
N VAL A 95 -8.22 9.44 0.87
CA VAL A 95 -8.34 8.72 2.15
C VAL A 95 -8.38 9.69 3.33
N GLN A 96 -7.49 10.69 3.35
CA GLN A 96 -7.44 11.70 4.40
C GLN A 96 -8.69 12.59 4.42
N HIS A 97 -9.13 13.06 3.25
CA HIS A 97 -10.30 13.93 3.12
C HIS A 97 -11.59 13.20 3.49
N LYS A 98 -11.74 11.94 3.07
CA LYS A 98 -12.92 11.10 3.37
C LYS A 98 -12.82 10.39 4.72
N LYS A 99 -11.71 10.57 5.47
CA LYS A 99 -11.49 9.96 6.79
C LYS A 99 -11.61 8.43 6.76
N LEU A 100 -11.12 7.83 5.69
CA LEU A 100 -11.18 6.38 5.49
C LEU A 100 -10.07 5.69 6.27
N LYS A 101 -10.32 4.45 6.66
CA LYS A 101 -9.35 3.59 7.35
C LYS A 101 -8.90 2.51 6.36
N VAL A 102 -7.62 2.45 6.01
CA VAL A 102 -7.13 1.48 5.02
C VAL A 102 -6.05 0.59 5.64
N VAL A 103 -6.21 -0.71 5.48
CA VAL A 103 -5.23 -1.73 5.87
C VAL A 103 -4.88 -2.55 4.63
N VAL A 104 -3.58 -2.72 4.37
CA VAL A 104 -3.09 -3.58 3.31
C VAL A 104 -2.16 -4.63 3.92
N LEU A 105 -2.46 -5.91 3.73
CA LEU A 105 -1.63 -7.01 4.19
C LEU A 105 -0.78 -7.52 3.03
N PHE A 106 0.53 -7.61 3.25
CA PHE A 106 1.48 -8.19 2.31
C PHE A 106 1.94 -9.55 2.84
N GLU A 107 1.42 -10.61 2.24
CA GLU A 107 1.78 -12.00 2.52
C GLU A 107 2.43 -12.65 1.29
N GLY A 108 3.09 -13.79 1.47
CA GLY A 108 3.73 -14.53 0.38
C GLY A 108 5.04 -15.19 0.78
N ARG A 109 5.64 -15.94 -0.14
CA ARG A 109 6.88 -16.70 0.11
C ARG A 109 8.05 -15.79 0.52
N ASP A 110 9.04 -16.38 1.18
CA ASP A 110 10.31 -15.69 1.44
C ASP A 110 10.98 -15.32 0.13
N ALA A 111 11.64 -14.16 0.10
CA ALA A 111 12.21 -13.56 -1.10
C ALA A 111 11.24 -13.24 -2.26
N ALA A 112 9.91 -13.31 -2.05
CA ALA A 112 8.92 -13.00 -3.10
C ALA A 112 8.80 -11.51 -3.49
N GLY A 113 9.60 -10.61 -2.90
CA GLY A 113 9.63 -9.20 -3.27
C GLY A 113 8.66 -8.27 -2.50
N LYS A 114 8.04 -8.74 -1.40
CA LYS A 114 7.11 -7.94 -0.57
C LYS A 114 7.69 -6.59 -0.15
N GLY A 115 8.88 -6.59 0.45
CA GLY A 115 9.54 -5.37 0.92
C GLY A 115 9.85 -4.38 -0.20
N GLY A 116 10.21 -4.87 -1.39
CA GLY A 116 10.42 -4.03 -2.57
C GLY A 116 9.15 -3.31 -3.01
N VAL A 117 8.02 -4.02 -3.06
CA VAL A 117 6.72 -3.40 -3.39
C VAL A 117 6.30 -2.39 -2.32
N ILE A 118 6.42 -2.73 -1.04
CA ILE A 118 6.11 -1.79 0.06
C ILE A 118 6.98 -0.54 -0.08
N LYS A 119 8.29 -0.68 -0.32
CA LYS A 119 9.21 0.44 -0.54
C LYS A 119 8.75 1.34 -1.67
N ARG A 120 8.37 0.77 -2.83
CA ARG A 120 7.89 1.54 -3.99
C ARG A 120 6.57 2.26 -3.73
N ILE A 121 5.67 1.67 -2.93
CA ILE A 121 4.42 2.32 -2.51
C ILE A 121 4.73 3.50 -1.58
N THR A 122 5.59 3.31 -0.58
CA THR A 122 5.84 4.33 0.45
C THR A 122 6.74 5.47 0.00
N GLN A 123 7.58 5.26 -1.03
CA GLN A 123 8.60 6.22 -1.48
C GLN A 123 8.05 7.63 -1.76
N ARG A 124 6.79 7.76 -2.20
CA ARG A 124 6.17 9.05 -2.55
C ARG A 124 4.98 9.43 -1.66
N LEU A 125 4.70 8.65 -0.62
CA LEU A 125 3.58 8.89 0.28
C LEU A 125 4.02 9.64 1.54
N ASN A 126 3.11 10.45 2.09
CA ASN A 126 3.35 11.16 3.34
C ASN A 126 3.40 10.14 4.50
N PRO A 127 4.51 10.07 5.27
CA PRO A 127 4.66 9.09 6.35
C PRO A 127 3.67 9.28 7.50
N ARG A 128 3.03 10.45 7.62
CA ARG A 128 1.96 10.69 8.59
C ARG A 128 0.62 10.10 8.16
N ALA A 129 0.44 9.87 6.87
CA ALA A 129 -0.77 9.32 6.27
C ALA A 129 -0.64 7.81 6.05
N CYS A 130 0.56 7.37 5.63
CA CYS A 130 0.85 5.99 5.28
C CYS A 130 2.04 5.50 6.10
N ARG A 131 1.85 4.46 6.92
CA ARG A 131 2.92 3.84 7.72
C ARG A 131 3.00 2.34 7.47
N VAL A 132 4.22 1.82 7.65
CA VAL A 132 4.52 0.39 7.56
C VAL A 132 4.57 -0.21 8.96
N VAL A 133 4.03 -1.41 9.10
CA VAL A 133 4.08 -2.22 10.31
C VAL A 133 4.80 -3.51 9.95
N ALA A 134 5.98 -3.71 10.52
CA ALA A 134 6.76 -4.93 10.42
C ALA A 134 7.08 -5.38 11.85
N LEU A 135 6.26 -6.31 12.38
CA LEU A 135 6.42 -6.78 13.75
C LEU A 135 7.50 -7.85 13.83
N PRO A 136 8.40 -7.80 14.84
CA PRO A 136 9.33 -8.90 15.08
C PRO A 136 8.59 -10.12 15.65
N ALA A 137 9.36 -11.19 15.91
CA ALA A 137 8.87 -12.35 16.65
C ALA A 137 8.19 -11.91 17.97
N PRO A 138 7.07 -12.56 18.38
CA PRO A 138 6.36 -12.18 19.58
C PRO A 138 7.22 -12.42 20.83
N THR A 139 7.20 -11.46 21.75
CA THR A 139 7.77 -11.58 23.09
C THR A 139 7.00 -12.60 23.93
N GLU A 140 7.60 -13.08 25.03
CA GLU A 140 6.94 -14.02 25.95
C GLU A 140 5.59 -13.48 26.48
N ARG A 141 5.48 -12.17 26.67
CA ARG A 141 4.23 -11.54 27.06
C ARG A 141 3.20 -11.53 25.93
N GLU A 142 3.61 -11.26 24.69
CA GLU A 142 2.69 -11.30 23.54
C GLU A 142 2.22 -12.73 23.24
N LYS A 143 3.04 -13.75 23.52
CA LYS A 143 2.66 -15.16 23.37
C LYS A 143 1.56 -15.59 24.35
N SER A 144 1.46 -14.95 25.52
CA SER A 144 0.39 -15.22 26.51
C SER A 144 -0.84 -14.32 26.35
N GLN A 145 -0.81 -13.39 25.39
CA GLN A 145 -1.95 -12.56 25.04
C GLN A 145 -2.84 -13.25 24.00
N TRP A 146 -4.04 -12.69 23.82
CA TRP A 146 -4.86 -13.04 22.67
C TRP A 146 -4.09 -12.75 21.37
N TYR A 147 -4.10 -13.67 20.41
CA TYR A 147 -3.22 -13.62 19.24
C TYR A 147 -3.30 -12.30 18.44
N PHE A 148 -4.51 -11.77 18.25
CA PHE A 148 -4.73 -10.52 17.51
C PHE A 148 -4.34 -9.27 18.31
N GLN A 149 -4.17 -9.37 19.63
CA GLN A 149 -3.92 -8.23 20.53
C GLN A 149 -2.68 -7.44 20.15
N ARG A 150 -1.62 -8.10 19.65
CA ARG A 150 -0.42 -7.40 19.21
C ARG A 150 -0.59 -6.61 17.92
N TYR A 151 -1.56 -6.99 17.07
CA TYR A 151 -1.82 -6.33 15.79
C TYR A 151 -2.79 -5.16 15.92
N VAL A 152 -3.76 -5.25 16.83
CA VAL A 152 -4.81 -4.25 17.06
C VAL A 152 -4.28 -2.82 17.31
N PRO A 153 -3.23 -2.61 18.13
CA PRO A 153 -2.64 -1.28 18.35
C PRO A 153 -2.13 -0.60 17.07
N HIS A 154 -1.86 -1.39 16.03
CA HIS A 154 -1.32 -0.91 14.76
C HIS A 154 -2.39 -0.68 13.70
N LEU A 155 -3.67 -0.89 14.00
CA LEU A 155 -4.76 -0.59 13.07
C LEU A 155 -4.87 0.93 12.79
N PRO A 156 -5.37 1.33 11.60
CA PRO A 156 -5.48 2.72 11.20
C PRO A 156 -6.56 3.48 11.98
N ALA A 157 -6.25 4.72 12.31
CA ALA A 157 -7.25 5.74 12.59
C ALA A 157 -7.82 6.34 11.30
N ALA A 158 -8.78 7.25 11.45
CA ALA A 158 -9.48 7.85 10.31
C ALA A 158 -8.56 8.74 9.47
N GLY A 159 -8.42 8.41 8.18
CA GLY A 159 -7.49 9.05 7.25
C GLY A 159 -6.12 8.40 7.16
N GLU A 160 -5.93 7.24 7.80
CA GLU A 160 -4.66 6.51 7.78
C GLU A 160 -4.69 5.30 6.85
N ILE A 161 -3.53 5.04 6.25
CA ILE A 161 -3.19 3.85 5.49
C ILE A 161 -2.11 3.10 6.27
N VAL A 162 -2.35 1.82 6.54
CA VAL A 162 -1.38 0.96 7.23
C VAL A 162 -1.03 -0.22 6.34
N LEU A 163 0.26 -0.35 6.04
CA LEU A 163 0.82 -1.45 5.26
C LEU A 163 1.47 -2.44 6.23
N PHE A 164 0.98 -3.67 6.27
CA PHE A 164 1.53 -4.74 7.09
C PHE A 164 2.51 -5.58 6.25
N ASP A 165 3.80 -5.51 6.57
CA ASP A 165 4.81 -6.45 6.08
C ASP A 165 4.78 -7.70 6.94
N ARG A 166 4.08 -8.72 6.43
CA ARG A 166 3.48 -9.81 7.23
C ARG A 166 2.43 -9.32 8.23
N SER A 167 1.54 -10.21 8.62
CA SER A 167 0.35 -9.87 9.40
C SER A 167 -0.02 -10.98 10.38
N TRP A 168 -1.28 -10.98 10.84
CA TRP A 168 -1.85 -12.09 11.60
C TRP A 168 -1.89 -13.41 10.82
N TYR A 169 -1.70 -13.39 9.48
CA TYR A 169 -1.54 -14.62 8.70
C TYR A 169 -0.22 -15.37 8.96
N ASN A 170 0.70 -14.83 9.77
CA ASN A 170 1.86 -15.59 10.25
C ASN A 170 1.45 -16.93 10.87
N ARG A 171 0.32 -16.99 11.60
CA ARG A 171 -0.23 -18.21 12.20
C ARG A 171 -0.50 -19.31 11.18
N ALA A 172 -1.09 -18.95 10.03
CA ALA A 172 -1.41 -19.87 8.96
C ALA A 172 -0.21 -20.21 8.04
N GLY A 173 0.86 -19.42 8.11
CA GLY A 173 2.06 -19.57 7.29
C GLY A 173 3.25 -20.10 8.09
N VAL A 174 4.18 -19.19 8.43
CA VAL A 174 5.47 -19.53 9.03
C VAL A 174 5.31 -20.26 10.37
N GLU A 175 4.35 -19.87 11.20
CA GLU A 175 4.22 -20.45 12.54
C GLU A 175 3.70 -21.88 12.51
N ARG A 176 2.87 -22.22 11.51
CA ARG A 176 2.43 -23.60 11.24
C ARG A 176 3.58 -24.46 10.71
N VAL A 177 4.34 -23.95 9.74
CA VAL A 177 5.41 -24.72 9.07
C VAL A 177 6.62 -24.93 9.98
N MET A 178 6.95 -23.95 10.82
CA MET A 178 8.06 -24.01 11.76
C MET A 178 7.65 -24.51 13.15
N GLU A 179 6.40 -24.97 13.31
CA GLU A 179 5.87 -25.52 14.57
C GLU A 179 5.94 -24.55 15.77
N PHE A 180 5.87 -23.24 15.50
CA PHE A 180 5.74 -22.21 16.55
C PHE A 180 4.30 -22.10 17.07
N ALA A 181 3.35 -22.71 16.36
CA ALA A 181 1.96 -22.84 16.75
C ALA A 181 1.52 -24.30 16.72
N GLY A 182 0.80 -24.74 17.74
CA GLY A 182 0.17 -26.06 17.75
C GLY A 182 -0.95 -26.18 16.71
N PRO A 183 -1.31 -27.40 16.27
CA PRO A 183 -2.40 -27.62 15.31
C PRO A 183 -3.71 -26.95 15.73
N ASP A 184 -4.10 -27.10 16.99
CA ASP A 184 -5.33 -26.52 17.55
C ASP A 184 -5.34 -24.99 17.48
N GLN A 185 -4.19 -24.33 17.72
CA GLN A 185 -4.07 -22.87 17.63
C GLN A 185 -4.20 -22.37 16.18
N VAL A 186 -3.74 -23.18 15.22
CA VAL A 186 -3.86 -22.85 13.79
C VAL A 186 -5.31 -23.02 13.34
N GLU A 187 -6.00 -24.06 13.81
CA GLU A 187 -7.42 -24.27 13.55
C GLU A 187 -8.28 -23.16 14.17
N GLU A 188 -8.05 -22.84 15.44
CA GLU A 188 -8.69 -21.71 16.12
C GLU A 188 -8.47 -20.39 15.37
N PHE A 189 -7.25 -20.14 14.87
CA PHE A 189 -6.98 -18.98 14.03
C PHE A 189 -7.84 -18.93 12.77
N PHE A 190 -8.06 -20.06 12.08
CA PHE A 190 -8.92 -20.10 10.90
C PHE A 190 -10.39 -19.85 11.21
N HIS A 191 -10.84 -20.16 12.42
CA HIS A 191 -12.16 -19.79 12.91
C HIS A 191 -12.24 -18.29 13.27
N ASP A 192 -11.22 -17.74 13.92
CA ASP A 192 -11.23 -16.37 14.43
C ASP A 192 -10.96 -15.31 13.36
N VAL A 193 -10.04 -15.57 12.42
CA VAL A 193 -9.59 -14.56 11.46
C VAL A 193 -10.72 -13.96 10.61
N PRO A 194 -11.72 -14.72 10.12
CA PRO A 194 -12.83 -14.14 9.37
C PRO A 194 -13.72 -13.26 10.26
N GLU A 195 -13.91 -13.62 11.52
CA GLU A 195 -14.69 -12.81 12.48
C GLU A 195 -13.97 -11.51 12.80
N PHE A 196 -12.67 -11.58 13.09
CA PHE A 196 -11.83 -10.41 13.33
C PHE A 196 -11.87 -9.45 12.14
N GLU A 197 -11.65 -9.94 10.92
CA GLU A 197 -11.68 -9.13 9.70
C GLU A 197 -13.08 -8.56 9.42
N ARG A 198 -14.15 -9.29 9.74
CA ARG A 198 -15.53 -8.82 9.63
C ARG A 198 -15.81 -7.67 10.58
N MET A 199 -15.28 -7.71 11.80
CA MET A 199 -15.38 -6.58 12.74
C MET A 199 -14.71 -5.33 12.18
N LEU A 200 -13.52 -5.47 11.57
CA LEU A 200 -12.81 -4.36 10.92
C LEU A 200 -13.63 -3.79 9.74
N ALA A 201 -14.13 -4.65 8.86
CA ALA A 201 -14.93 -4.24 7.71
C ALA A 201 -16.21 -3.50 8.13
N ARG A 202 -16.93 -4.03 9.14
CA ARG A 202 -18.13 -3.38 9.71
C ARG A 202 -17.83 -2.03 10.35
N SER A 203 -16.63 -1.87 10.92
CA SER A 203 -16.13 -0.60 11.43
C SER A 203 -15.75 0.40 10.31
N GLY A 204 -15.88 0.03 9.04
CA GLY A 204 -15.56 0.87 7.89
C GLY A 204 -14.09 0.81 7.45
N THR A 205 -13.32 -0.15 7.95
CA THR A 205 -11.94 -0.38 7.50
C THR A 205 -11.94 -1.07 6.13
N LYS A 206 -11.22 -0.50 5.17
CA LYS A 206 -10.92 -1.12 3.88
C LYS A 206 -9.72 -2.05 4.07
N LEU A 207 -9.98 -3.35 4.07
CA LEU A 207 -8.96 -4.39 4.20
C LEU A 207 -8.62 -4.97 2.84
N ILE A 208 -7.36 -4.88 2.43
CA ILE A 208 -6.81 -5.43 1.19
C ILE A 208 -5.76 -6.47 1.57
N LYS A 209 -5.78 -7.64 0.94
CA LYS A 209 -4.87 -8.75 1.27
C LYS A 209 -4.18 -9.24 -0.01
N TYR A 210 -2.85 -9.10 -0.07
CA TYR A 210 -2.04 -9.56 -1.19
C TYR A 210 -1.23 -10.80 -0.81
N TRP A 211 -1.23 -11.79 -1.69
CA TRP A 211 -0.35 -12.94 -1.62
C TRP A 211 0.64 -12.93 -2.79
N PHE A 212 1.92 -12.76 -2.48
CA PHE A 212 3.00 -12.76 -3.45
C PHE A 212 3.44 -14.19 -3.73
N SER A 213 3.09 -14.66 -4.93
CA SER A 213 3.48 -15.98 -5.43
C SER A 213 4.66 -15.84 -6.38
N ILE A 214 5.70 -16.62 -6.13
CA ILE A 214 6.82 -16.83 -7.05
C ILE A 214 6.78 -18.27 -7.55
N THR A 215 7.17 -18.47 -8.82
CA THR A 215 7.28 -19.75 -9.51
C THR A 215 8.74 -20.12 -9.71
#